data_AF-A0A482ZDI2-F1
#
_entry.id   AF-A0A482ZDI2-F1
#
_cell.length_a   1.000
_cell.length_b   1.000
_cell.length_c   1.000
_cell.angle_alpha   90.00
_cell.angle_beta   90.00
_cell.angle_gamma   90.00
#
_symmetry.space_group_name_H-M   'P 1'
#
loop_
_entity.id
_entity.type
_entity.pdbx_description
1 polymer ?
#
loop_
_entity_poly.entity_id
_entity_poly.type
_entity_poly.pdbx_seq_one_letter_code
_entity_poly.pdbx_strand_id
1 'polypeptide(L)'
;MFKAGIDPQRKAGSVSKKRYQILTHSIKNILTQAIEAGGTTLQNFSSVEGKPGYFAQTLSVYGCENENCQQCGSKITRIVQNQRSTFYCTYCQT
;
A
#
# COMPACT_ATOMS: atom_id res chain seq x y z
N MET A 1 1.26 2.45 -4.25
CA MET A 1 0.41 3.53 -4.81
C MET A 1 0.27 4.72 -3.87
N PHE A 2 -0.16 4.54 -2.61
CA PHE A 2 -0.38 5.63 -1.65
C PHE A 2 0.78 6.63 -1.53
N LYS A 3 2.01 6.16 -1.29
CA LYS A 3 3.22 7.02 -1.21
C LYS A 3 3.51 7.82 -2.48
N ALA A 4 3.04 7.36 -3.64
CA ALA A 4 3.21 8.05 -4.91
C ALA A 4 2.02 8.96 -5.28
N GLY A 5 0.96 8.99 -4.45
CA GLY A 5 -0.24 9.79 -4.70
C GLY A 5 -0.99 9.41 -5.97
N ILE A 6 -0.92 8.14 -6.39
CA ILE A 6 -1.56 7.65 -7.63
C ILE A 6 -2.89 6.97 -7.28
N ASP A 7 -3.98 7.42 -7.89
CA ASP A 7 -5.28 6.73 -7.88
C ASP A 7 -5.14 5.32 -8.48
N PRO A 8 -5.50 4.24 -7.76
CA PRO A 8 -5.44 2.87 -8.27
C PRO A 8 -6.34 2.59 -9.49
N GLN A 9 -7.32 3.45 -9.78
CA GLN A 9 -8.18 3.35 -10.96
C GLN A 9 -7.62 4.11 -12.17
N ARG A 10 -6.55 4.90 -11.99
CA ARG A 10 -5.94 5.61 -13.11
C ARG A 10 -5.33 4.62 -14.10
N LYS A 11 -5.66 4.80 -15.38
CA LYS A 11 -5.03 4.09 -16.50
C LYS A 11 -3.51 4.29 -16.44
N ALA A 12 -2.74 3.22 -16.52
CA ALA A 12 -1.27 3.30 -16.46
C ALA A 12 -0.70 4.33 -17.46
N GLY A 13 -1.17 4.30 -18.71
CA GLY A 13 -0.71 5.23 -19.75
C GLY A 13 -0.94 6.73 -19.48
N SER A 14 -1.74 7.11 -18.46
CA SER A 14 -1.98 8.51 -18.10
C SER A 14 -1.27 8.97 -16.82
N VAL A 15 -0.41 8.13 -16.23
CA VAL A 15 0.41 8.52 -15.08
C VAL A 15 1.66 9.27 -15.54
N SER A 16 1.94 10.42 -14.92
CA SER A 16 3.11 11.21 -15.28
C SER A 16 4.43 10.50 -14.94
N LYS A 17 5.47 10.74 -15.74
CA LYS A 17 6.82 10.19 -15.52
C LYS A 17 7.34 10.44 -14.10
N LYS A 18 7.10 11.64 -13.56
CA LYS A 18 7.49 12.01 -12.19
C LYS A 18 6.84 11.10 -11.14
N ARG A 19 5.54 10.82 -11.28
CA ARG A 19 4.83 9.91 -10.36
C ARG A 19 5.33 8.48 -10.49
N TYR A 20 5.70 8.03 -11.69
CA TYR A 20 6.34 6.73 -11.87
C TYR A 20 7.71 6.62 -11.19
N GLN A 21 8.52 7.68 -11.23
CA GLN A 21 9.80 7.69 -10.51
C GLN A 21 9.59 7.56 -8.99
N ILE A 22 8.63 8.31 -8.43
CA ILE A 22 8.26 8.21 -7.00
C ILE A 22 7.73 6.81 -6.68
N LEU A 23 6.89 6.24 -7.55
CA LEU A 23 6.34 4.91 -7.38
C LEU A 23 7.44 3.85 -7.34
N THR A 24 8.34 3.85 -8.31
CA THR A 24 9.45 2.88 -8.38
C THR A 24 10.37 2.98 -7.17
N HIS A 25 10.70 4.21 -6.73
CA HIS A 25 11.49 4.41 -5.52
C HIS A 25 10.76 3.89 -4.28
N SER A 26 9.46 4.20 -4.15
CA SER A 26 8.64 3.75 -3.02
C SER A 26 8.50 2.23 -2.97
N ILE A 27 8.34 1.57 -4.12
CA ILE A 27 8.26 0.11 -4.22
C ILE A 27 9.57 -0.51 -3.72
N LYS A 28 10.72 -0.05 -4.22
CA LYS A 28 12.02 -0.57 -3.79
C LYS A 28 12.22 -0.40 -2.28
N ASN A 29 11.95 0.79 -1.76
CA ASN A 29 12.12 1.08 -0.33
C ASN A 29 11.21 0.20 0.56
N ILE A 30 9.92 0.08 0.20
CA ILE A 30 8.96 -0.76 0.93
C ILE A 30 9.37 -2.23 0.88
N LEU A 31 9.80 -2.75 -0.27
CA LEU A 31 10.23 -4.14 -0.39
C LEU A 31 11.52 -4.42 0.39
N THR A 32 12.48 -3.50 0.37
CA THR A 32 13.71 -3.61 1.18
C THR A 32 13.37 -3.67 2.66
N GLN A 33 12.56 -2.74 3.17
CA GLN A 33 12.13 -2.74 4.57
C GLN A 33 11.34 -4.00 4.93
N ALA A 34 10.49 -4.50 4.02
CA ALA A 34 9.75 -5.73 4.25
C ALA A 34 10.68 -6.95 4.35
N ILE A 35 11.71 -7.03 3.51
CA ILE A 35 12.72 -8.10 3.56
C ILE A 35 13.50 -8.03 4.89
N GLU A 36 13.97 -6.84 5.27
CA GLU A 36 14.68 -6.61 6.53
C GLU A 36 13.84 -6.95 7.76
N ALA A 37 12.53 -6.68 7.72
CA ALA A 37 11.58 -6.98 8.79
C ALA A 37 11.12 -8.46 8.83
N GLY A 38 11.69 -9.35 8.00
CA GLY A 38 11.32 -10.76 7.92
C GLY A 38 9.99 -11.02 7.20
N GLY A 39 9.52 -10.08 6.39
CA GLY A 39 8.28 -10.15 5.61
C GLY A 39 7.03 -9.59 6.31
N THR A 40 5.90 -9.65 5.61
CA THR A 40 4.57 -9.39 6.18
C THR A 40 3.92 -10.69 6.61
N THR A 41 3.55 -10.78 7.89
CA THR A 41 2.57 -11.79 8.33
C THR A 41 1.18 -11.31 7.97
N LEU A 42 0.68 -11.71 6.81
CA LEU A 42 -0.74 -11.59 6.49
C LEU A 42 -1.39 -12.91 6.88
N GLN A 43 -2.36 -12.88 7.81
CA GLN A 43 -3.25 -13.93 8.39
C GLN A 43 -2.88 -15.42 8.27
N ASN A 44 -2.33 -15.91 7.17
CA ASN A 44 -2.00 -17.32 6.90
C ASN A 44 -0.52 -17.58 6.49
N PHE A 45 0.39 -16.61 6.61
CA PHE A 45 1.83 -16.80 6.32
C PHE A 45 2.69 -16.43 7.53
N SER A 46 3.21 -17.43 8.23
CA SER A 46 4.29 -17.30 9.21
C SER A 46 5.62 -17.72 8.57
N SER A 47 6.73 -17.14 9.03
CA SER A 47 8.07 -17.60 8.63
C SER A 47 8.27 -19.07 9.03
N VAL A 48 9.25 -19.76 8.44
CA VAL A 48 9.60 -21.17 8.74
C VAL A 48 9.85 -21.39 10.24
N GLU A 49 10.23 -20.33 10.97
CA GLU A 49 10.47 -20.31 12.41
C GLU A 49 9.22 -19.94 13.26
N GLY A 50 8.05 -19.76 12.66
CA GLY A 50 6.79 -19.47 13.35
C GLY A 50 6.63 -18.04 13.88
N LYS A 51 7.65 -17.17 13.73
CA LYS A 51 7.58 -15.77 14.16
C LYS A 51 6.79 -14.92 13.16
N PRO A 52 5.88 -14.03 13.64
CA PRO A 52 5.23 -13.07 12.77
C PRO A 52 6.27 -12.04 12.28
N GLY A 53 6.50 -11.96 10.97
CA GLY A 53 7.13 -10.80 10.33
C GLY A 53 6.41 -9.49 10.66
N TYR A 54 7.18 -8.50 11.07
CA TYR A 54 6.72 -7.26 11.71
C TYR A 54 6.23 -6.18 10.72
N PHE A 55 6.34 -6.41 9.41
CA PHE A 55 6.00 -5.38 8.40
C PHE A 55 4.50 -5.03 8.34
N ALA A 56 3.62 -5.84 8.95
CA ALA A 56 2.20 -5.52 9.05
C ALA A 56 1.93 -4.20 9.81
N GLN A 57 2.83 -3.77 10.71
CA GLN A 57 2.69 -2.55 11.49
C GLN A 57 2.88 -1.24 10.68
N THR A 58 3.33 -1.31 9.42
CA THR A 58 3.67 -0.10 8.61
C THR A 58 2.70 0.18 7.46
N LEU A 59 1.57 -0.53 7.41
CA LEU A 59 0.61 -0.40 6.30
C LEU A 59 -0.15 0.93 6.38
N SER A 60 0.04 1.80 5.39
CA SER A 60 -0.56 3.16 5.43
C SER A 60 -2.05 3.21 5.08
N VAL A 61 -2.56 2.25 4.30
CA VAL A 61 -3.96 2.21 3.84
C VAL A 61 -4.55 0.79 3.79
N TYR A 62 -3.72 -0.25 3.79
CA TYR A 62 -4.19 -1.62 3.60
C TYR A 62 -4.89 -2.13 4.86
N GLY A 63 -6.10 -2.67 4.72
CA GLY A 63 -6.91 -3.16 5.84
C GLY A 63 -7.60 -2.05 6.66
N CYS A 64 -7.30 -0.78 6.37
CA CYS A 64 -7.83 0.39 7.08
C CYS A 64 -9.17 0.90 6.50
N GLU A 65 -10.01 0.04 5.92
CA GLU A 65 -11.29 0.47 5.35
C GLU A 65 -12.15 1.19 6.40
N ASN A 66 -12.70 2.36 6.03
CA ASN A 66 -13.45 3.27 6.92
C ASN A 66 -12.63 3.97 8.02
N GLU A 67 -11.33 3.69 8.16
CA GLU A 67 -10.45 4.45 9.04
C GLU A 67 -10.00 5.76 8.39
N ASN A 68 -9.52 6.69 9.21
CA ASN A 68 -9.02 7.97 8.74
C ASN A 68 -7.62 7.82 8.13
N CYS A 69 -7.41 8.43 6.97
CA CYS A 69 -6.11 8.55 6.34
C CYS A 69 -5.13 9.28 7.27
N GLN A 70 -3.99 8.65 7.55
CA GLN A 70 -2.94 9.21 8.41
C GLN A 70 -2.32 10.51 7.86
N GLN A 71 -2.53 10.84 6.58
CA GLN A 71 -1.97 12.04 5.94
C GLN A 71 -2.96 13.21 5.86
N CYS A 72 -4.26 12.96 5.66
CA CYS A 72 -5.24 14.02 5.41
C CYS A 72 -6.55 13.89 6.20
N GLY A 73 -6.70 12.84 7.01
CA GLY A 73 -7.89 12.63 7.85
C GLY A 73 -9.13 12.12 7.12
N SER A 74 -9.19 12.11 5.78
CA SER A 74 -10.33 11.57 5.04
C SER A 74 -10.42 10.05 5.17
N LYS A 75 -11.62 9.47 5.06
CA LYS A 75 -11.81 8.02 5.12
C LYS A 75 -11.08 7.28 4.01
N ILE A 76 -10.45 6.16 4.35
CA ILE A 76 -9.91 5.20 3.39
C ILE A 76 -11.05 4.42 2.73
N THR A 77 -10.98 4.32 1.41
CA THR A 77 -11.95 3.62 0.57
C THR A 77 -11.37 2.28 0.13
N ARG A 78 -12.23 1.26 0.08
CA ARG A 78 -11.93 -0.03 -0.54
C ARG A 78 -12.72 -0.18 -1.83
N ILE A 79 -12.04 -0.64 -2.88
CA ILE A 79 -12.66 -1.08 -4.13
C ILE A 79 -12.22 -2.51 -4.43
N VAL A 80 -12.99 -3.20 -5.28
CA VAL A 80 -12.61 -4.50 -5.82
C VAL A 80 -12.27 -4.33 -7.29
N GLN A 81 -11.03 -4.66 -7.66
CA GLN A 81 -10.53 -4.61 -9.04
C GLN A 81 -10.06 -6.01 -9.42
N ASN A 82 -10.66 -6.61 -10.46
CA ASN A 82 -10.31 -7.97 -10.92
C ASN A 82 -10.26 -8.99 -9.76
N GLN A 83 -11.30 -9.02 -8.92
CA GLN A 83 -11.41 -9.86 -7.73
C GLN A 83 -10.36 -9.63 -6.63
N ARG A 84 -9.62 -8.52 -6.67
CA ARG A 84 -8.66 -8.12 -5.63
C ARG A 84 -9.13 -6.86 -4.91
N SER A 85 -9.06 -6.87 -3.59
CA SER A 85 -9.34 -5.68 -2.78
C SER A 85 -8.20 -4.69 -2.88
N THR A 86 -8.53 -3.44 -3.20
CA THR A 86 -7.59 -2.32 -3.22
C THR A 86 -8.08 -1.25 -2.23
N PHE A 87 -7.19 -0.81 -1.35
CA PHE A 87 -7.46 0.25 -0.38
C PHE A 87 -6.69 1.51 -0.77
N TYR A 88 -7.35 2.67 -0.70
CA TYR A 88 -6.76 3.94 -1.08
C TYR A 88 -7.45 5.15 -0.45
N CYS A 89 -6.75 6.27 -0.38
CA CYS A 89 -7.30 7.55 0.04
C CYS A 89 -7.72 8.37 -1.19
N THR A 90 -9.00 8.72 -1.31
CA THR A 90 -9.54 9.49 -2.45
C THR A 90 -9.01 10.93 -2.55
N TYR A 91 -8.46 11.46 -1.46
CA TYR A 91 -7.89 12.81 -1.42
C TYR A 91 -6.37 12.81 -1.68
N CYS A 92 -5.63 11.89 -1.07
CA CYS A 92 -4.18 11.81 -1.24
C CYS A 92 -3.77 11.15 -2.56
N GLN A 93 -4.63 10.32 -3.14
CA GLN A 93 -4.35 9.59 -4.36
C GLN A 93 -5.25 10.11 -5.47
N THR A 94 -4.63 10.82 -6.41
CA THR A 94 -5.30 11.42 -7.55
C THR A 94 -4.88 10.79 -8.82
#